data_AF-A0A817ZN86-F1
#
_entry.id   AF-A0A817ZN86-F1
#
_cell.length_a   1.000
_cell.length_b   1.000
_cell.length_c   1.000
_cell.angle_alpha   90.00
_cell.angle_beta   90.00
_cell.angle_gamma   90.00
#
_symmetry.space_group_name_H-M   'P 1'
#
loop_
_entity.id
_entity.type
_entity.pdbx_description
1 polymer ?
#
loop_
_entity_poly.entity_id
_entity_poly.type
_entity_poly.pdbx_seq_one_letter_code
_entity_poly.pdbx_strand_id
1 'polypeptide(L)'
;MLTDLADILRKVDLTVVEVDGWKTRGHGKMNSVKSIIVHHTAGPATDDFPSLHIVRDGRADLAGPLSQLGLGRTGKWYVIAAGRSYHAGKTIDDSIFGNINAIGIEAEGAGIPSTDVGHAYWPEVQWQSY
;
A
#
# COMPACT_ATOMS: atom_id res chain seq x y z
N MET A 1 -12.13 -11.74 1.86
CA MET A 1 -10.76 -11.29 2.17
C MET A 1 -9.86 -11.76 1.03
N LEU A 2 -8.84 -10.98 0.70
CA LEU A 2 -7.83 -11.27 -0.33
C LEU A 2 -6.64 -11.99 0.32
N THR A 3 -6.82 -13.24 0.75
CA THR A 3 -5.83 -13.94 1.59
C THR A 3 -4.67 -14.58 0.83
N ASP A 4 -4.62 -14.38 -0.49
CA ASP A 4 -3.63 -14.88 -1.43
C ASP A 4 -2.67 -13.78 -1.93
N LEU A 5 -2.81 -12.53 -1.46
CA LEU A 5 -1.96 -11.40 -1.89
C LEU A 5 -0.45 -11.69 -1.77
N ALA A 6 -0.02 -12.30 -0.66
CA ALA A 6 1.39 -12.65 -0.47
C ALA A 6 1.90 -13.64 -1.52
N ASP A 7 1.06 -14.60 -1.91
CA ASP A 7 1.42 -15.62 -2.90
C ASP A 7 1.43 -15.04 -4.31
N ILE A 8 0.49 -14.13 -4.62
CA ILE A 8 0.46 -13.38 -5.88
C ILE A 8 1.77 -12.60 -6.07
N LEU A 9 2.23 -11.89 -5.05
CA LEU A 9 3.48 -11.13 -5.10
C LEU A 9 4.70 -12.04 -5.24
N ARG A 10 4.77 -13.14 -4.48
CA ARG A 10 5.86 -14.12 -4.59
C ARG A 10 5.92 -14.80 -5.95
N LYS A 11 4.78 -15.00 -6.61
CA LYS A 11 4.70 -15.64 -7.94
C LYS A 11 5.41 -14.83 -9.03
N VAL A 12 5.61 -13.53 -8.81
CA VAL A 12 6.36 -12.64 -9.69
C VAL A 12 7.71 -12.24 -9.07
N ASP A 13 8.27 -13.12 -8.24
CA ASP A 13 9.62 -13.02 -7.65
C ASP A 13 9.85 -11.78 -6.76
N LEU A 14 8.78 -11.21 -6.20
CA LEU A 14 8.88 -10.10 -5.26
C LEU A 14 9.21 -10.59 -3.85
N THR A 15 10.01 -9.80 -3.12
CA THR A 15 10.31 -10.07 -1.70
C THR A 15 9.14 -9.62 -0.84
N VAL A 16 8.53 -10.56 -0.11
CA VAL A 16 7.30 -10.31 0.66
C VAL A 16 7.52 -10.41 2.16
N VAL A 17 7.06 -9.40 2.88
CA VAL A 17 6.93 -9.35 4.34
C VAL A 17 5.43 -9.43 4.69
N GLU A 18 5.02 -10.52 5.32
CA GLU A 18 3.66 -10.64 5.85
C GLU A 18 3.58 -9.93 7.21
N VAL A 19 2.73 -8.91 7.32
CA VAL A 19 2.53 -8.20 8.59
C VAL A 19 1.57 -9.00 9.45
N ASP A 20 1.94 -9.27 10.71
CA ASP A 20 1.13 -10.07 11.63
C ASP A 20 -0.36 -9.72 11.57
N GLY A 21 -1.24 -10.73 11.45
CA GLY A 21 -2.69 -10.55 11.38
C GLY A 21 -3.26 -10.00 10.05
N TRP A 22 -2.46 -9.84 9.00
CA TRP A 22 -2.92 -9.24 7.73
C TRP A 22 -4.12 -9.95 7.10
N LYS A 23 -4.20 -11.28 7.20
CA LYS A 23 -5.28 -12.09 6.61
C LYS A 23 -6.68 -11.75 7.16
N THR A 24 -6.74 -11.20 8.37
CA THR A 24 -8.00 -10.81 9.03
C THR A 24 -8.17 -9.30 9.15
N ARG A 25 -7.12 -8.51 8.87
CA ARG A 25 -7.15 -7.05 8.98
C ARG A 25 -7.94 -6.41 7.85
N GLY A 26 -8.76 -5.42 8.20
CA GLY A 26 -9.55 -4.60 7.28
C GLY A 26 -10.84 -4.12 7.92
N HIS A 27 -11.43 -3.08 7.36
CA HIS A 27 -12.71 -2.51 7.75
C HIS A 27 -13.91 -3.30 7.16
N GLY A 28 -13.80 -4.62 7.14
CA GLY A 28 -14.72 -5.53 6.44
C GLY A 28 -14.13 -6.10 5.14
N LYS A 29 -14.94 -6.90 4.44
CA LYS A 29 -14.52 -7.55 3.18
C LYS A 29 -14.51 -6.57 2.01
N MET A 30 -13.63 -6.84 1.04
CA MET A 30 -13.74 -6.28 -0.30
C MET A 30 -15.03 -6.78 -0.98
N ASN A 31 -15.60 -5.96 -1.84
CA ASN A 31 -16.69 -6.33 -2.73
C ASN A 31 -16.15 -6.89 -4.05
N SER A 32 -15.17 -6.21 -4.63
CA SER A 32 -14.46 -6.64 -5.84
C SER A 32 -13.06 -6.03 -5.87
N VAL A 33 -12.25 -6.38 -6.86
CA VAL A 33 -11.00 -5.68 -7.18
C VAL A 33 -11.10 -5.24 -8.63
N LYS A 34 -11.40 -3.94 -8.82
CA LYS A 34 -11.58 -3.31 -10.13
C LYS A 34 -10.46 -2.34 -10.47
N SER A 35 -9.74 -1.88 -9.47
CA SER A 35 -8.65 -0.93 -9.62
C SER A 35 -7.56 -1.15 -8.57
N ILE A 36 -6.38 -0.63 -8.88
CA ILE A 36 -5.26 -0.45 -7.97
C ILE A 36 -5.05 1.05 -7.86
N ILE A 37 -4.94 1.56 -6.63
CA ILE A 37 -4.61 2.96 -6.38
C ILE A 37 -3.23 3.03 -5.74
N VAL A 38 -2.37 3.78 -6.41
CA VAL A 38 -0.97 3.94 -6.06
C VAL A 38 -0.79 5.24 -5.30
N HIS A 39 -0.20 5.14 -4.12
CA HIS A 39 0.06 6.25 -3.21
C HIS A 39 1.55 6.29 -2.83
N HIS A 40 1.92 7.37 -2.16
CA HIS A 40 3.13 7.43 -1.37
C HIS A 40 2.81 7.82 0.07
N THR A 41 3.68 7.45 1.00
CA THR A 41 3.43 7.66 2.43
C THR A 41 3.63 9.09 2.90
N ALA A 42 4.38 9.91 2.15
CA ALA A 42 4.87 11.22 2.61
C ALA A 42 5.54 11.15 4.00
N GLY A 43 6.23 10.03 4.25
CA GLY A 43 6.81 9.65 5.54
C GLY A 43 8.26 10.08 5.74
N PRO A 44 8.91 9.61 6.82
CA PRO A 44 10.32 9.88 7.10
C PRO A 44 11.24 9.51 5.93
N ALA A 45 12.33 10.26 5.72
CA ALA A 45 13.24 10.06 4.59
C ALA A 45 14.19 8.87 4.72
N THR A 46 14.28 8.24 5.89
CA THR A 46 15.19 7.14 6.19
C THR A 46 14.44 5.85 6.52
N ASP A 47 15.15 4.74 6.59
CA ASP A 47 14.64 3.38 6.84
C ASP A 47 13.80 2.80 5.69
N ASP A 48 13.58 1.48 5.71
CA ASP A 48 12.93 0.79 4.60
C ASP A 48 11.44 1.11 4.49
N PHE A 49 10.69 0.96 5.58
CA PHE A 49 9.26 1.29 5.64
C PHE A 49 8.83 1.79 7.03
N PRO A 50 9.36 2.94 7.49
CA PRO A 50 9.04 3.49 8.82
C PRO A 50 7.54 3.79 9.00
N SER A 51 6.83 4.05 7.90
CA SER A 51 5.40 4.35 7.90
C SER A 51 4.50 3.15 8.18
N LEU A 52 5.04 1.93 8.31
CA LEU A 52 4.27 0.71 8.50
C LEU A 52 3.23 0.81 9.63
N HIS A 53 3.60 1.41 10.77
CA HIS A 53 2.69 1.57 11.90
C HIS A 53 1.49 2.47 11.56
N ILE A 54 1.70 3.55 10.82
CA ILE A 54 0.63 4.44 10.34
C ILE A 54 -0.23 3.72 9.30
N VAL A 55 0.37 3.04 8.34
CA VAL A 55 -0.40 2.35 7.29
C VAL A 55 -1.20 1.18 7.88
N ARG A 56 -0.66 0.49 8.89
CA ARG A 56 -1.30 -0.65 9.56
C ARG A 56 -2.40 -0.20 10.53
N ASP A 57 -2.09 0.75 11.42
CA ASP A 57 -2.93 1.08 12.58
C ASP A 57 -3.74 2.36 12.36
N GLY A 58 -3.33 3.19 11.40
CA GLY A 58 -3.93 4.47 11.11
C GLY A 58 -3.28 5.63 11.85
N ARG A 59 -4.06 6.70 11.95
CA ARG A 59 -3.72 7.98 12.59
C ARG A 59 -4.89 8.42 13.46
N ALA A 60 -4.69 9.45 14.27
CA ALA A 60 -5.66 9.89 15.28
C ALA A 60 -7.06 10.20 14.71
N ASP A 61 -7.14 10.65 13.45
CA ASP A 61 -8.37 11.00 12.76
C ASP A 61 -8.84 9.96 11.73
N LEU A 62 -8.09 8.87 11.52
CA LEU A 62 -8.46 7.80 10.58
C LEU A 62 -7.89 6.44 11.00
N ALA A 63 -8.77 5.52 11.38
CA ALA A 63 -8.38 4.18 11.77
C ALA A 63 -7.81 3.36 10.61
N GLY A 64 -6.74 2.61 10.89
CA GLY A 64 -6.14 1.69 9.94
C GLY A 64 -6.98 0.41 9.74
N PRO A 65 -6.67 -0.38 8.69
CA PRO A 65 -5.57 -0.17 7.76
C PRO A 65 -5.85 0.95 6.74
N LEU A 66 -4.81 1.70 6.41
CA LEU A 66 -4.83 2.74 5.38
C LEU A 66 -4.41 2.21 4.02
N SER A 67 -3.96 0.96 3.91
CA SER A 67 -3.69 0.29 2.64
C SER A 67 -3.61 -1.23 2.82
N GLN A 68 -3.84 -1.99 1.76
CA GLN A 68 -3.62 -3.44 1.75
C GLN A 68 -2.14 -3.78 1.61
N LEU A 69 -1.42 -3.02 0.77
CA LEU A 69 -0.01 -3.25 0.46
C LEU A 69 0.84 -2.01 0.79
N GLY A 70 2.06 -2.27 1.22
CA GLY A 70 3.11 -1.26 1.34
C GLY A 70 4.34 -1.66 0.54
N LEU A 71 5.08 -0.69 0.01
CA LEU A 71 6.31 -0.93 -0.76
C LEU A 71 7.47 -0.13 -0.16
N GLY A 72 8.39 -0.84 0.50
CA GLY A 72 9.56 -0.25 1.14
C GLY A 72 10.65 0.15 0.14
N ARG A 73 11.56 1.02 0.59
CA ARG A 73 12.69 1.56 -0.20
C ARG A 73 13.64 0.48 -0.75
N THR A 74 13.69 -0.69 -0.13
CA THR A 74 14.51 -1.84 -0.56
C THR A 74 13.82 -2.72 -1.61
N GLY A 75 12.60 -2.38 -2.06
CA GLY A 75 11.79 -3.22 -2.96
C GLY A 75 11.01 -4.32 -2.24
N LYS A 76 10.98 -4.31 -0.91
CA LYS A 76 10.17 -5.24 -0.11
C LYS A 76 8.70 -4.83 -0.11
N TRP A 77 7.83 -5.79 -0.38
CA TRP A 77 6.39 -5.63 -0.28
C TRP A 77 5.89 -6.08 1.08
N TYR A 78 5.19 -5.19 1.77
CA TYR A 78 4.53 -5.45 3.04
C TYR A 78 3.06 -5.76 2.79
N VAL A 79 2.60 -6.96 3.13
CA VAL A 79 1.18 -7.32 3.05
C VAL A 79 0.54 -6.99 4.39
N ILE A 80 -0.28 -5.94 4.40
CA ILE A 80 -0.78 -5.29 5.62
C ILE A 80 -2.20 -5.72 5.92
N ALA A 81 -3.06 -5.82 4.90
CA ALA A 81 -4.47 -6.14 5.09
C ALA A 81 -5.06 -6.91 3.91
N ALA A 82 -5.97 -7.84 4.21
CA ALA A 82 -6.72 -8.61 3.21
C ALA A 82 -8.14 -8.08 2.98
N GLY A 83 -8.60 -7.14 3.81
CA GLY A 83 -9.93 -6.52 3.73
C GLY A 83 -9.93 -5.14 3.08
N ARG A 84 -11.04 -4.43 3.27
CA ARG A 84 -11.21 -3.01 2.91
C ARG A 84 -10.26 -2.15 3.73
N SER A 85 -9.47 -1.32 3.05
CA SER A 85 -8.61 -0.29 3.67
C SER A 85 -9.16 1.10 3.38
N TYR A 86 -8.81 2.10 4.19
CA TYR A 86 -9.26 3.48 4.00
C TYR A 86 -8.19 4.35 3.31
N HIS A 87 -8.10 4.24 1.98
CA HIS A 87 -7.03 4.87 1.17
C HIS A 87 -7.54 5.87 0.13
N ALA A 88 -8.66 5.57 -0.54
CA ALA A 88 -9.10 6.27 -1.74
C ALA A 88 -9.81 7.61 -1.48
N GLY A 89 -10.34 7.82 -0.27
CA GLY A 89 -11.19 8.98 0.03
C GLY A 89 -12.43 9.07 -0.88
N LYS A 90 -12.75 10.29 -1.33
CA LYS A 90 -13.80 10.54 -2.33
C LYS A 90 -13.20 10.37 -3.72
N THR A 91 -13.83 9.56 -4.56
CA THR A 91 -13.33 9.31 -5.91
C THR A 91 -14.27 9.86 -6.99
N ILE A 92 -13.80 9.87 -8.23
CA ILE A 92 -14.61 10.25 -9.39
C ILE A 92 -15.70 9.21 -9.71
N ASP A 93 -15.48 7.95 -9.32
CA ASP A 93 -16.42 6.84 -9.46
C ASP A 93 -16.15 5.80 -8.37
N ASP A 94 -16.91 5.86 -7.28
CA ASP A 94 -16.75 4.96 -6.14
C ASP A 94 -17.06 3.50 -6.49
N SER A 95 -17.77 3.24 -7.60
CA SER A 95 -18.05 1.89 -8.06
C SER A 95 -16.82 1.18 -8.64
N ILE A 96 -15.77 1.94 -8.97
CA ILE A 96 -14.49 1.45 -9.51
C ILE A 96 -13.34 1.72 -8.52
N PHE A 97 -13.24 2.96 -8.03
CA PHE A 97 -12.09 3.43 -7.24
C PHE A 97 -12.36 3.47 -5.73
N GLY A 98 -13.60 3.28 -5.30
CA GLY A 98 -13.94 3.30 -3.89
C GLY A 98 -13.19 2.20 -3.10
N ASN A 99 -12.90 2.47 -1.83
CA ASN A 99 -12.15 1.58 -0.91
C ASN A 99 -12.58 0.10 -0.92
N ILE A 100 -13.86 -0.18 -1.21
CA ILE A 100 -14.40 -1.55 -1.23
C ILE A 100 -14.15 -2.30 -2.55
N ASN A 101 -13.73 -1.58 -3.60
CA ASN A 101 -13.49 -2.09 -4.96
C ASN A 101 -12.03 -1.92 -5.44
N ALA A 102 -11.17 -1.29 -4.63
CA ALA A 102 -9.80 -0.94 -5.00
C ALA A 102 -8.77 -1.47 -3.98
N ILE A 103 -7.66 -2.02 -4.49
CA ILE A 103 -6.47 -2.30 -3.68
C ILE A 103 -5.65 -1.01 -3.61
N GLY A 104 -5.31 -0.58 -2.39
CA GLY A 104 -4.34 0.48 -2.16
C GLY A 104 -2.91 -0.08 -2.10
N ILE A 105 -1.97 0.69 -2.60
CA ILE A 105 -0.53 0.50 -2.41
C ILE A 105 0.06 1.79 -1.86
N GLU A 106 0.73 1.70 -0.71
CA GLU A 106 1.44 2.81 -0.09
C GLU A 106 2.95 2.59 -0.24
N ALA A 107 3.56 3.24 -1.22
CA ALA A 107 4.99 3.14 -1.42
C ALA A 107 5.73 4.21 -0.61
N GLU A 108 6.79 3.78 0.06
CA GLU A 108 7.50 4.62 1.00
C GLU A 108 8.22 5.77 0.29
N GLY A 109 7.91 7.00 0.66
CA GLY A 109 8.50 8.18 0.02
C GLY A 109 8.30 9.44 0.85
N ALA A 110 9.23 10.39 0.71
CA ALA A 110 9.22 11.64 1.48
C ALA A 110 8.20 12.68 0.98
N GLY A 111 7.39 12.35 -0.04
CA GLY A 111 6.40 13.27 -0.60
C GLY A 111 6.99 14.46 -1.39
N ILE A 112 8.25 14.35 -1.81
CA ILE A 112 8.92 15.38 -2.62
C ILE A 112 8.38 15.32 -4.05
N PRO A 113 8.07 16.47 -4.69
CA PRO A 113 7.61 16.50 -6.07
C PRO A 113 8.57 15.80 -7.04
N SER A 114 8.03 15.15 -8.05
CA SER A 114 8.84 14.62 -9.16
C SER A 114 9.60 15.74 -9.86
N THR A 115 10.85 15.50 -10.20
CA THR A 115 11.63 16.35 -11.10
C THR A 115 11.53 15.82 -12.53
N ASP A 116 11.88 16.65 -13.52
CA ASP A 116 11.90 16.26 -14.95
C ASP A 116 12.92 15.13 -15.26
N VAL A 117 13.78 14.79 -14.30
CA VAL A 117 14.74 13.68 -14.34
C VAL A 117 14.29 12.51 -13.46
N GLY A 118 13.23 11.83 -13.89
CA GLY A 118 12.84 10.50 -13.38
C GLY A 118 12.44 10.44 -11.90
N HIS A 119 12.52 9.24 -11.34
CA HIS A 119 12.16 8.91 -9.95
C HIS A 119 13.31 9.26 -8.98
N ALA A 120 13.93 10.44 -9.13
CA ALA A 120 15.19 10.82 -8.47
C ALA A 120 15.23 10.60 -6.94
N TYR A 121 14.07 10.58 -6.28
CA TYR A 121 13.94 10.41 -4.82
C TYR A 121 13.53 9.00 -4.38
N TRP A 122 13.31 8.09 -5.32
CA TRP A 122 12.94 6.71 -5.07
C TRP A 122 14.08 5.81 -5.54
N PRO A 123 14.57 4.91 -4.68
CA PRO A 123 15.57 3.93 -5.09
C PRO A 123 15.11 3.15 -6.32
N GLU A 124 16.03 2.89 -7.25
CA GLU A 124 15.76 2.14 -8.49
C GLU A 124 15.05 0.82 -8.21
N VAL A 125 15.49 0.07 -7.19
CA VAL A 125 14.89 -1.21 -6.81
C VAL A 125 13.44 -1.09 -6.35
N GLN A 126 13.09 0.01 -5.68
CA GLN A 126 11.71 0.29 -5.29
C GLN A 126 10.87 0.62 -6.53
N TRP A 127 11.39 1.48 -7.41
CA TRP A 127 10.70 1.89 -8.63
C TRP A 127 10.44 0.73 -9.59
N GLN A 128 11.46 -0.08 -9.88
CA GLN A 128 11.35 -1.25 -10.76
C GLN A 128 10.42 -2.33 -10.21
N SER A 129 10.23 -2.33 -8.89
CA SER A 129 9.34 -3.29 -8.24
C SER A 129 7.86 -2.87 -8.25
N TYR A 130 7.56 -1.58 -8.45
CA TYR A 130 6.22 -1.01 -8.31
C TYR A 130 5.35 -1.32 -9.53
#